data_AF-A0A0G4LER6-F1
#
_entry.id   AF-A0A0G4LER6-F1
#
_cell.length_a   1.000
_cell.length_b   1.000
_cell.length_c   1.000
_cell.angle_alpha   90.00
_cell.angle_beta   90.00
_cell.angle_gamma   90.00
#
_symmetry.space_group_name_H-M   'P 1'
#
loop_
_entity.id
_entity.type
_entity.pdbx_description
1 polymer ?
#
loop_
_entity_poly.entity_id
_entity_poly.type
_entity_poly.pdbx_seq_one_letter_code
_entity_poly.pdbx_strand_id
1 'polypeptide(L)'
;MSMTGFAYTQTTNRLWRKNRQPRRNTTCIGTDNNRNWNYQWYFEPAEGSVSPDPCSESFKGRCPGDTPENVAVSALSRKLAEGPHGIRSYIDWHSYSQLILTPWGWSCDAADLPATLPRMREVGQGTAAAIKASSGRNYTVGPACE
;
A
#
# COMPACT_ATOMS: atom_id res chain seq x y z
N MET A 1 0.17 -0.13 7.79
CA MET A 1 0.28 -0.83 9.09
C MET A 1 -0.95 -0.54 9.96
N SER A 2 -1.46 -1.51 10.72
CA SER A 2 -2.49 -1.29 11.77
C SER A 2 -2.13 -2.14 12.99
N MET A 3 -1.84 -1.50 14.13
CA MET A 3 -1.48 -2.22 15.37
C MET A 3 -2.65 -3.05 15.90
N THR A 4 -3.87 -2.54 15.73
CA THR A 4 -5.09 -3.22 16.15
C THR A 4 -5.39 -4.44 15.27
N GLY A 5 -5.16 -4.32 13.96
CA GLY A 5 -5.22 -5.45 13.02
C GLY A 5 -4.23 -6.54 13.41
N PHE A 6 -2.97 -6.18 13.70
CA PHE A 6 -1.96 -7.14 14.14
C PHE A 6 -2.37 -7.89 15.42
N ALA A 7 -2.79 -7.18 16.48
CA ALA A 7 -3.23 -7.83 17.72
C ALA A 7 -4.38 -8.84 17.47
N TYR A 8 -5.33 -8.48 16.61
CA TYR A 8 -6.45 -9.35 16.24
C TYR A 8 -6.02 -10.64 15.52
N THR A 9 -4.90 -10.60 14.77
CA THR A 9 -4.31 -11.82 14.17
C THR A 9 -3.75 -12.79 15.19
N GLN A 10 -3.37 -12.31 16.37
CA GLN A 10 -2.78 -13.13 17.43
C GLN A 10 -3.84 -13.72 18.36
N THR A 11 -5.02 -13.10 18.45
CA THR A 11 -6.05 -13.49 19.43
C THR A 11 -7.31 -14.08 18.82
N THR A 12 -7.66 -13.75 17.57
CA THR A 12 -9.02 -14.03 17.06
C THR A 12 -9.05 -14.54 15.63
N ASN A 13 -8.49 -13.81 14.67
CA ASN A 13 -8.47 -14.24 13.27
C ASN A 13 -7.10 -14.03 12.65
N ARG A 14 -6.35 -15.14 12.52
CA ARG A 14 -4.98 -15.15 12.01
C ARG A 14 -4.82 -14.53 10.62
N LEU A 15 -5.86 -14.55 9.79
CA LEU A 15 -5.84 -14.06 8.41
C LEU A 15 -6.42 -12.65 8.26
N TRP A 16 -6.70 -11.95 9.37
CA TRP A 16 -7.21 -10.58 9.31
C TRP A 16 -6.20 -9.61 8.67
N ARG A 17 -6.67 -8.81 7.70
CA ARG A 17 -5.84 -7.87 6.93
C ARG A 17 -6.15 -6.40 7.21
N LYS A 18 -7.43 -6.04 7.38
CA LYS A 18 -7.89 -4.65 7.52
C LYS A 18 -7.45 -4.02 8.86
N ASN A 19 -7.64 -2.72 9.03
CA ASN A 19 -7.62 -2.16 10.39
C ASN A 19 -8.83 -2.65 11.23
N ARG A 20 -8.95 -2.21 12.48
CA ARG A 20 -10.08 -2.59 13.36
C ARG A 20 -11.08 -1.46 13.63
N GLN A 21 -11.07 -0.40 12.82
CA GLN A 21 -11.99 0.73 12.98
C GLN A 21 -13.43 0.27 12.66
N PRO A 22 -14.39 0.38 13.61
CA PRO A 22 -15.81 0.19 13.31
C PRO A 22 -16.29 1.22 12.29
N ARG A 23 -17.17 0.82 11.38
CA ARG A 23 -17.76 1.72 10.38
C ARG A 23 -19.25 1.91 10.65
N ARG A 24 -19.76 3.13 10.41
CA ARG A 24 -21.19 3.43 10.60
C ARG A 24 -22.04 2.65 9.59
N ASN A 25 -23.25 2.28 10.02
CA ASN A 25 -24.28 1.61 9.22
C ASN A 25 -23.85 0.27 8.61
N THR A 26 -23.01 -0.48 9.30
CA THR A 26 -22.62 -1.85 8.93
C THR A 26 -22.11 -2.59 10.17
N THR A 27 -22.21 -3.92 10.17
CA THR A 27 -21.57 -4.79 11.17
C THR A 27 -20.13 -5.14 10.77
N CYS A 28 -19.74 -4.87 9.52
CA CYS A 28 -18.40 -5.14 9.02
C CYS A 28 -17.39 -4.14 9.60
N ILE A 29 -16.23 -4.67 9.99
CA ILE A 29 -15.20 -3.90 10.69
C ILE A 29 -14.01 -3.70 9.78
N GLY A 30 -13.46 -2.49 9.82
CA GLY A 30 -12.16 -2.18 9.27
C GLY A 30 -12.17 -1.76 7.82
N THR A 31 -11.04 -1.21 7.42
CA THR A 31 -10.73 -0.71 6.08
C THR A 31 -9.35 -1.21 5.67
N ASP A 32 -9.16 -1.45 4.36
CA ASP A 32 -7.84 -1.75 3.83
C ASP A 32 -7.02 -0.46 3.78
N ASN A 33 -6.07 -0.32 4.70
CA ASN A 33 -5.20 0.86 4.79
C ASN A 33 -4.37 1.08 3.51
N ASN A 34 -4.12 0.04 2.71
CA ASN A 34 -3.41 0.16 1.43
C ASN A 34 -4.33 0.53 0.25
N ARG A 35 -5.65 0.67 0.48
CA ARG A 35 -6.63 1.24 -0.45
C ARG A 35 -7.20 2.59 0.01
N ASN A 36 -6.81 3.04 1.20
CA ASN A 36 -7.36 4.24 1.83
C ASN A 36 -6.43 5.46 1.69
N TRP A 37 -5.39 5.43 0.88
CA TRP A 37 -4.53 6.60 0.66
C TRP A 37 -5.30 7.72 -0.06
N ASN A 38 -5.03 8.98 0.30
CA ASN A 38 -5.55 10.15 -0.43
C ASN A 38 -4.72 10.44 -1.69
N TYR A 39 -4.61 9.44 -2.57
CA TYR A 39 -3.96 9.55 -3.85
C TYR A 39 -4.70 8.65 -4.84
N GLN A 40 -5.29 9.24 -5.87
CA GLN A 40 -6.10 8.54 -6.88
C GLN A 40 -7.21 7.64 -6.30
N TRP A 41 -7.76 8.00 -5.13
CA TRP A 41 -8.78 7.21 -4.43
C TRP A 41 -10.12 7.11 -5.18
N TYR A 42 -10.43 8.13 -5.97
CA TYR A 42 -11.62 8.20 -6.82
C TYR A 42 -11.43 7.48 -8.17
N PHE A 43 -10.21 7.06 -8.49
CA PHE A 43 -9.99 6.24 -9.67
C PHE A 43 -10.59 4.85 -9.43
N GLU A 44 -11.23 4.30 -10.45
CA GLU A 44 -11.83 2.97 -10.40
C GLU A 44 -10.92 2.00 -11.18
N PRO A 45 -10.04 1.25 -10.49
CA PRO A 45 -9.14 0.29 -11.13
C PRO A 45 -9.90 -0.95 -11.60
N ALA A 46 -9.19 -1.88 -12.26
CA ALA A 46 -9.74 -3.17 -12.69
C ALA A 46 -10.53 -3.89 -11.58
N GLU A 47 -11.58 -4.61 -11.97
CA GLU A 47 -12.52 -5.28 -11.06
C GLU A 47 -11.80 -6.09 -9.97
N GLY A 48 -12.25 -5.93 -8.72
CA GLY A 48 -11.74 -6.65 -7.55
C GLY A 48 -10.52 -6.04 -6.86
N SER A 49 -9.79 -5.12 -7.52
CA SER A 49 -8.60 -4.49 -6.93
C SER A 49 -8.95 -3.58 -5.75
N VAL A 50 -10.13 -2.97 -5.78
CA VAL A 50 -10.67 -2.03 -4.80
C VAL A 50 -12.18 -2.25 -4.67
N SER A 51 -12.73 -2.07 -3.48
CA SER A 51 -14.17 -2.21 -3.25
C SER A 51 -14.78 -1.08 -2.41
N PRO A 52 -15.99 -0.61 -2.74
CA PRO A 52 -16.77 0.29 -1.88
C PRO A 52 -17.57 -0.44 -0.80
N ASP A 53 -17.64 -1.79 -0.85
CA ASP A 53 -18.35 -2.60 0.15
C ASP A 53 -17.55 -2.68 1.45
N PRO A 54 -18.08 -2.21 2.61
CA PRO A 54 -17.42 -2.31 3.91
C PRO A 54 -17.04 -3.74 4.34
N CYS A 55 -17.71 -4.75 3.80
CA CYS A 55 -17.45 -6.15 4.10
C CYS A 55 -16.31 -6.75 3.27
N SER A 56 -15.94 -6.12 2.16
CA SER A 56 -14.80 -6.56 1.34
C SER A 56 -13.47 -6.43 2.08
N GLU A 57 -12.55 -7.35 1.81
CA GLU A 57 -11.15 -7.27 2.26
C GLU A 57 -10.39 -6.11 1.59
N SER A 58 -10.85 -5.64 0.42
CA SER A 58 -10.29 -4.50 -0.31
C SER A 58 -11.11 -3.21 -0.14
N PHE A 59 -11.90 -3.11 0.95
CA PHE A 59 -12.71 -1.93 1.24
C PHE A 59 -11.85 -0.66 1.32
N LYS A 60 -12.08 0.32 0.41
CA LYS A 60 -11.29 1.56 0.30
C LYS A 60 -11.53 2.61 1.37
N GLY A 61 -12.52 2.40 2.24
CA GLY A 61 -12.98 3.39 3.21
C GLY A 61 -14.15 4.21 2.67
N ARG A 62 -14.66 5.15 3.49
CA ARG A 62 -15.78 6.02 3.10
C ARG A 62 -15.30 7.28 2.39
N CYS A 63 -14.10 7.74 2.73
CA CYS A 63 -13.43 8.89 2.14
C CYS A 63 -11.92 8.61 2.02
N PRO A 64 -11.20 9.32 1.15
CA PRO A 64 -9.74 9.19 1.05
C PRO A 64 -9.07 9.56 2.38
N GLY A 65 -8.22 8.67 2.89
CA GLY A 65 -7.43 8.89 4.10
C GLY A 65 -8.26 8.96 5.39
N ASP A 66 -9.41 8.28 5.45
CA ASP A 66 -10.36 8.36 6.56
C ASP A 66 -10.10 7.37 7.72
N THR A 67 -9.02 6.58 7.65
CA THR A 67 -8.57 5.76 8.79
C THR A 67 -7.60 6.55 9.67
N PRO A 68 -7.64 6.33 11.01
CA PRO A 68 -6.70 7.00 11.91
C PRO A 68 -5.23 6.67 11.57
N GLU A 69 -4.95 5.45 11.08
CA GLU A 69 -3.59 5.06 10.67
C GLU A 69 -3.11 5.82 9.43
N ASN A 70 -3.93 5.94 8.38
CA ASN A 70 -3.56 6.72 7.19
C ASN A 70 -3.44 8.22 7.52
N VAL A 71 -4.30 8.77 8.38
CA VAL A 71 -4.19 10.17 8.86
C VAL A 71 -2.84 10.39 9.54
N ALA A 72 -2.46 9.53 10.48
CA ALA A 72 -1.22 9.67 11.25
C ALA A 72 0.03 9.59 10.37
N VAL A 73 0.11 8.57 9.50
CA VAL A 73 1.26 8.39 8.60
C VAL A 73 1.34 9.53 7.59
N SER A 74 0.22 9.96 7.01
CA SER A 74 0.22 11.09 6.06
C SER A 74 0.65 12.40 6.71
N ALA A 75 0.21 12.66 7.95
CA ALA A 75 0.63 13.85 8.70
C ALA A 75 2.13 13.82 9.02
N LEU A 76 2.65 12.68 9.49
CA LEU A 76 4.07 12.51 9.75
C LEU A 76 4.91 12.67 8.48
N SER A 77 4.50 12.03 7.39
CA SER A 77 5.21 12.09 6.11
C SER A 77 5.28 13.52 5.58
N ARG A 78 4.19 14.29 5.64
CA ARG A 78 4.20 15.71 5.26
C ARG A 78 5.16 16.53 6.12
N LYS A 79 5.08 16.38 7.45
CA LYS A 79 5.96 17.08 8.39
C LYS A 79 7.44 16.79 8.10
N LEU A 80 7.80 15.53 7.83
CA LEU A 80 9.18 15.14 7.54
C LEU A 80 9.63 15.61 6.16
N ALA A 81 8.72 15.60 5.17
CA ALA A 81 9.00 16.07 3.82
C ALA A 81 9.29 17.57 3.76
N GLU A 82 8.62 18.36 4.61
CA GLU A 82 8.85 19.82 4.76
C GLU A 82 10.13 20.17 5.55
N GLY A 83 10.74 19.18 6.21
CA GLY A 83 11.99 19.37 6.96
C GLY A 83 13.21 19.58 6.06
N PRO A 84 14.33 20.08 6.61
CA PRO A 84 15.54 20.45 5.84
C PRO A 84 16.15 19.29 5.04
N HIS A 85 15.93 18.05 5.47
CA HIS A 85 16.42 16.86 4.77
C HIS A 85 15.36 16.23 3.83
N GLY A 86 14.08 16.48 4.09
CA GLY A 86 12.94 15.88 3.40
C GLY A 86 12.88 14.35 3.52
N ILE A 87 11.88 13.74 2.87
CA ILE A 87 11.83 12.28 2.63
C ILE A 87 12.44 12.02 1.25
N ARG A 88 13.49 11.18 1.19
CA ARG A 88 14.17 10.82 -0.07
C ARG A 88 13.75 9.46 -0.62
N SER A 89 13.21 8.59 0.22
CA SER A 89 12.71 7.28 -0.14
C SER A 89 11.56 6.87 0.78
N TYR A 90 10.60 6.13 0.23
CA TYR A 90 9.47 5.54 0.95
C TYR A 90 9.38 4.07 0.54
N ILE A 91 9.53 3.17 1.51
CA ILE A 91 9.50 1.72 1.29
C ILE A 91 8.36 1.14 2.12
N ASP A 92 7.44 0.45 1.46
CA ASP A 92 6.33 -0.26 2.11
C ASP A 92 6.53 -1.77 1.99
N TRP A 93 6.55 -2.46 3.12
CA TRP A 93 6.87 -3.88 3.18
C TRP A 93 5.60 -4.72 3.27
N HIS A 94 5.43 -5.62 2.30
CA HIS A 94 4.31 -6.57 2.24
C HIS A 94 4.80 -7.99 2.01
N SER A 95 3.89 -8.93 2.20
CA SER A 95 4.05 -10.33 1.81
C SER A 95 2.75 -10.84 1.21
N TYR A 96 2.76 -11.85 0.33
CA TYR A 96 3.91 -12.64 -0.14
C TYR A 96 4.31 -12.23 -1.56
N SER A 97 4.75 -13.19 -2.37
CA SER A 97 4.98 -13.09 -3.83
C SER A 97 6.38 -12.70 -4.30
N GLN A 98 7.28 -12.28 -3.42
CA GLN A 98 8.66 -11.91 -3.77
C GLN A 98 8.71 -10.86 -4.90
N LEU A 99 8.04 -9.73 -4.68
CA LEU A 99 7.96 -8.63 -5.63
C LEU A 99 8.67 -7.40 -5.09
N ILE A 100 9.31 -6.64 -5.97
CA ILE A 100 9.78 -5.28 -5.71
C ILE A 100 8.95 -4.36 -6.61
N LEU A 101 7.95 -3.73 -6.01
CA LEU A 101 6.97 -2.94 -6.74
C LEU A 101 7.34 -1.47 -6.72
N THR A 102 7.10 -0.81 -7.85
CA THR A 102 7.27 0.63 -8.05
C THR A 102 5.92 1.26 -8.40
N PRO A 103 5.77 2.59 -8.32
CA PRO A 103 4.57 3.25 -8.79
C PRO A 103 4.37 3.09 -10.32
N TRP A 104 3.14 3.15 -10.83
CA TRP A 104 1.88 3.23 -10.09
C TRP A 104 1.21 1.86 -9.96
N GLY A 105 0.24 1.77 -9.04
CA GLY A 105 -0.68 0.64 -8.94
C GLY A 105 -2.12 0.95 -9.34
N TRP A 106 -2.45 2.24 -9.59
CA TRP A 106 -3.81 2.65 -9.94
C TRP A 106 -4.06 2.67 -11.46
N SER A 107 -3.02 2.92 -12.27
CA SER A 107 -3.07 2.94 -13.73
C SER A 107 -1.80 2.32 -14.31
N CYS A 108 -1.98 1.64 -15.44
CA CYS A 108 -0.92 1.12 -16.31
C CYS A 108 -0.81 1.89 -17.62
N ASP A 109 -1.58 2.96 -17.78
CA ASP A 109 -1.48 3.80 -18.96
C ASP A 109 -0.11 4.48 -18.99
N ALA A 110 0.57 4.37 -20.12
CA ALA A 110 1.92 4.91 -20.29
C ALA A 110 2.00 6.41 -20.03
N ALA A 111 0.89 7.14 -20.22
CA ALA A 111 0.78 8.56 -19.94
C ALA A 111 0.75 8.89 -18.44
N ASP A 112 0.32 7.96 -17.59
CA ASP A 112 0.23 8.14 -16.14
C ASP A 112 1.52 7.70 -15.42
N LEU A 113 2.26 6.75 -16.01
CA LEU A 113 3.47 6.22 -15.40
C LEU A 113 4.53 7.30 -15.17
N PRO A 114 5.27 7.27 -14.05
CA PRO A 114 6.25 8.32 -13.75
C PRO A 114 7.37 8.33 -14.78
N ALA A 115 7.80 9.51 -15.23
CA ALA A 115 8.98 9.65 -16.08
C ALA A 115 10.26 9.05 -15.44
N THR A 116 10.29 8.94 -14.11
CA THR A 116 11.38 8.33 -13.33
C THR A 116 11.32 6.80 -13.26
N LEU A 117 10.31 6.15 -13.86
CA LEU A 117 10.14 4.70 -13.83
C LEU A 117 11.39 3.92 -14.27
N PRO A 118 12.13 4.29 -15.33
CA PRO A 118 13.37 3.61 -15.69
C PRO A 118 14.39 3.59 -14.54
N ARG A 119 14.55 4.71 -13.83
CA ARG A 119 15.44 4.80 -12.67
C ARG A 119 14.93 3.97 -11.49
N MET A 120 13.62 3.93 -11.26
CA MET A 120 13.03 3.10 -10.22
C MET A 120 13.22 1.61 -10.50
N ARG A 121 13.08 1.18 -11.77
CA ARG A 121 13.37 -0.20 -12.20
C ARG A 121 14.83 -0.57 -11.99
N GLU A 122 15.76 0.33 -12.33
CA GLU A 122 17.20 0.11 -12.11
C GLU A 122 17.51 -0.15 -10.62
N VAL A 123 16.99 0.71 -9.72
CA VAL A 123 17.16 0.55 -8.27
C VAL A 123 16.50 -0.75 -7.77
N GLY A 124 15.31 -1.07 -8.27
CA GLY A 124 14.62 -2.32 -7.94
C GLY A 124 15.38 -3.56 -8.39
N GLN A 125 15.97 -3.55 -9.59
CA GLN A 125 16.79 -4.64 -10.12
C GLN A 125 18.08 -4.82 -9.31
N GLY A 126 18.75 -3.72 -8.93
CA GLY A 126 19.90 -3.78 -8.02
C GLY A 126 19.54 -4.39 -6.66
N THR A 127 18.37 -4.05 -6.13
CA THR A 127 17.85 -4.63 -4.88
C THR A 127 17.56 -6.12 -5.03
N ALA A 128 16.92 -6.54 -6.13
CA ALA A 128 16.66 -7.96 -6.42
C ALA A 128 17.97 -8.75 -6.55
N ALA A 129 18.97 -8.20 -7.24
CA ALA A 129 20.29 -8.81 -7.38
C ALA A 129 21.00 -8.98 -6.03
N ALA A 130 20.93 -7.97 -5.16
CA ALA A 130 21.49 -8.05 -3.80
C ALA A 130 20.81 -9.14 -2.96
N ILE A 131 19.47 -9.22 -3.00
CA ILE A 131 18.72 -10.28 -2.32
C ILE A 131 19.13 -11.65 -2.86
N LYS A 132 19.20 -11.80 -4.19
CA LYS A 132 19.62 -13.05 -4.84
C LYS A 132 21.01 -13.49 -4.40
N ALA A 133 21.97 -12.57 -4.34
CA ALA A 133 23.33 -12.84 -3.89
C ALA A 133 23.37 -13.28 -2.42
N SER A 134 22.54 -12.68 -1.56
CA SER A 134 22.52 -13.00 -0.12
C SER A 134 21.75 -14.28 0.25
N SER A 135 20.66 -14.59 -0.46
CA SER A 135 19.70 -15.61 -0.01
C SER A 135 19.24 -16.58 -1.09
N GLY A 136 19.73 -16.45 -2.33
CA GLY A 136 19.32 -17.28 -3.46
C GLY A 136 17.90 -17.04 -3.97
N ARG A 137 17.13 -16.11 -3.38
CA ARG A 137 15.72 -15.86 -3.76
C ARG A 137 15.64 -14.93 -4.96
N ASN A 138 14.73 -15.24 -5.88
CA ASN A 138 14.44 -14.39 -7.04
C ASN A 138 13.28 -13.46 -6.70
N TYR A 139 13.40 -12.20 -7.09
CA TYR A 139 12.34 -11.21 -6.97
C TYR A 139 12.03 -10.61 -8.35
N THR A 140 10.75 -10.44 -8.65
CA THR A 140 10.28 -9.76 -9.87
C THR A 140 10.12 -8.27 -9.59
N VAL A 141 10.52 -7.43 -10.55
CA VAL A 141 10.57 -5.96 -10.41
C VAL A 141 9.68 -5.30 -11.47
N GLY A 142 8.77 -4.42 -11.06
CA GLY A 142 7.92 -3.66 -11.97
C GLY A 142 7.00 -2.65 -11.29
N PRO A 143 6.29 -1.79 -12.05
CA PRO A 143 5.11 -1.08 -11.59
C PRO A 143 4.12 -2.02 -10.91
N ALA A 144 3.42 -1.52 -9.89
CA ALA A 144 2.43 -2.30 -9.16
C ALA A 144 1.16 -2.63 -9.97
N CYS A 145 0.97 -2.01 -11.13
CA CYS A 145 -0.16 -2.27 -12.02
C CYS A 145 0.07 -3.45 -13.00
N GLU A 146 1.32 -3.91 -13.15
CA GLU A 146 1.72 -5.04 -14.02
C GLU A 146 1.47 -6.42 -13.38
#